data_AF-A0A957ZHB8-F1
#
_entry.id   AF-A0A957ZHB8-F1
#
_cell.length_a   1.000
_cell.length_b   1.000
_cell.length_c   1.000
_cell.angle_alpha   90.00
_cell.angle_beta   90.00
_cell.angle_gamma   90.00
#
_symmetry.space_group_name_H-M   'P 1'
#
loop_
_entity.id
_entity.type
_entity.pdbx_description
1 polymer ?
#
loop_
_entity_poly.entity_id
_entity_poly.type
_entity_poly.pdbx_seq_one_letter_code
_entity_poly.pdbx_strand_id
1 'polypeptide(L)'
;MLSFISPQVGERHRAAIETLAQEIGWPLSINPQPNQGAIVDAARLRCQQQGWTIAKGPSIYLDRGEVSVTVAAAVDAEDLAALQDAFSEETGFRLLVNSPAAAA
;
A
#
# COMPACT_ATOMS: atom_id res chain seq x y z
N MET A 1 -13.21 17.80 -0.90
CA MET A 1 -12.60 16.52 -0.45
C MET A 1 -11.24 16.38 -1.09
N LEU A 2 -10.26 15.93 -0.31
CA LEU A 2 -8.90 15.69 -0.77
C LEU A 2 -8.75 14.19 -1.06
N SER A 3 -8.20 13.89 -2.24
CA SER A 3 -7.94 12.51 -2.66
C SER A 3 -6.48 12.18 -2.45
N PHE A 4 -6.24 11.09 -1.73
CA PHE A 4 -4.95 10.44 -1.56
C PHE A 4 -5.04 9.03 -2.14
N ILE A 5 -3.92 8.32 -2.25
CA ILE A 5 -3.94 6.89 -2.62
C ILE A 5 -4.81 6.07 -1.67
N SER A 6 -4.81 6.44 -0.38
CA SER A 6 -5.68 5.86 0.65
C SER A 6 -6.00 6.89 1.74
N PRO A 7 -7.09 6.70 2.50
CA PRO A 7 -7.37 7.55 3.66
C PRO A 7 -6.28 7.45 4.73
N GLN A 8 -5.62 6.29 4.89
CA GLN A 8 -4.49 6.11 5.81
C GLN A 8 -3.33 7.04 5.49
N VAL A 9 -3.04 7.27 4.20
CA VAL A 9 -2.00 8.22 3.78
C VAL A 9 -2.46 9.65 4.02
N GLY A 10 -3.71 9.97 3.66
CA GLY A 10 -4.27 11.31 3.92
C GLY A 10 -4.25 11.67 5.40
N GLU A 11 -4.48 10.70 6.27
CA GLU A 11 -4.48 10.86 7.72
C GLU A 11 -3.15 11.37 8.27
N ARG A 12 -2.03 10.97 7.65
CA ARG A 12 -0.68 11.44 8.01
C ARG A 12 -0.51 12.95 7.79
N HIS A 13 -1.37 13.55 6.98
CA HIS A 13 -1.39 14.99 6.69
C HIS A 13 -2.50 15.75 7.44
N ARG A 14 -3.21 15.11 8.39
CA ARG A 14 -4.38 15.71 9.06
C ARG A 14 -4.10 17.11 9.62
N ALA A 15 -2.98 17.29 10.32
CA ALA A 15 -2.62 18.59 10.91
C ALA A 15 -2.47 19.70 9.85
N ALA A 16 -1.86 19.39 8.70
CA ALA A 16 -1.70 20.35 7.60
C ALA A 16 -3.05 20.67 6.94
N ILE A 17 -3.92 19.66 6.77
CA ILE A 17 -5.27 19.81 6.22
C ILE A 17 -6.12 20.70 7.13
N GLU A 18 -6.05 20.49 8.45
CA GLU A 18 -6.78 21.29 9.44
C GLU A 18 -6.30 22.74 9.46
N THR A 19 -4.99 22.96 9.41
CA THR A 19 -4.40 24.31 9.32
C THR A 19 -4.89 25.02 8.07
N LEU A 20 -4.80 24.37 6.90
CA LEU A 20 -5.26 24.95 5.64
C LEU A 20 -6.76 25.24 5.65
N ALA A 21 -7.57 24.35 6.22
CA ALA A 21 -9.02 24.54 6.33
C ALA A 21 -9.37 25.79 7.15
N GLN A 22 -8.62 26.06 8.24
CA GLN A 22 -8.77 27.27 9.06
C GLN A 22 -8.36 28.51 8.28
N GLU A 23 -7.22 28.48 7.59
CA GLU A 23 -6.69 29.62 6.83
C GLU A 23 -7.61 30.06 5.70
N ILE A 24 -8.17 29.11 4.95
CA ILE A 24 -9.05 29.41 3.82
C ILE A 24 -10.50 29.63 4.25
N GLY A 25 -10.87 29.26 5.48
CA GLY A 25 -12.23 29.35 6.02
C GLY A 25 -13.21 28.33 5.45
N TRP A 26 -12.72 27.21 4.87
CA TRP A 26 -13.55 26.16 4.27
C TRP A 26 -13.20 24.80 4.85
N PRO A 27 -14.19 23.96 5.19
CA PRO A 27 -13.93 22.62 5.69
C PRO A 27 -13.31 21.74 4.60
N LEU A 28 -12.18 21.13 4.92
CA LEU A 28 -11.53 20.11 4.10
C LEU A 28 -11.71 18.73 4.75
N SER A 29 -11.92 17.71 3.93
CA SER A 29 -12.10 16.33 4.38
C SER A 29 -11.36 15.37 3.45
N ILE A 30 -10.85 14.27 4.01
CA ILE A 30 -10.18 13.20 3.27
C ILE A 30 -11.23 12.29 2.63
N ASN A 31 -11.01 11.88 1.38
CA ASN A 31 -11.87 10.89 0.74
C ASN A 31 -11.72 9.52 1.42
N PRO A 32 -12.81 8.91 1.94
CA PRO A 32 -12.73 7.62 2.61
C PRO A 32 -12.46 6.45 1.66
N GLN A 33 -12.65 6.64 0.35
CA GLN A 33 -12.47 5.57 -0.62
C GLN A 33 -11.03 5.54 -1.15
N PRO A 34 -10.27 4.46 -0.89
CA PRO A 34 -8.91 4.33 -1.42
C PRO A 34 -8.92 4.11 -2.93
N ASN A 35 -7.84 4.54 -3.59
CA ASN A 35 -7.59 4.21 -4.98
C ASN A 35 -7.06 2.77 -5.08
N GLN A 36 -8.00 1.83 -5.14
CA GLN A 36 -7.70 0.39 -5.17
C GLN A 36 -6.81 -0.02 -6.35
N GLY A 37 -7.03 0.59 -7.52
CA GLY A 37 -6.21 0.35 -8.72
C GLY A 37 -4.75 0.73 -8.48
N ALA A 38 -4.51 1.96 -7.99
CA ALA A 38 -3.17 2.43 -7.68
C ALA A 38 -2.47 1.56 -6.62
N ILE A 39 -3.19 1.10 -5.59
CA ILE A 39 -2.64 0.21 -4.55
C ILE A 39 -2.23 -1.15 -5.14
N VAL A 40 -3.09 -1.74 -5.98
CA VAL A 40 -2.79 -3.02 -6.66
C VAL A 40 -1.60 -2.86 -7.62
N ASP A 41 -1.55 -1.77 -8.37
CA ASP A 41 -0.46 -1.49 -9.30
C ASP A 41 0.86 -1.25 -8.57
N ALA A 42 0.85 -0.56 -7.43
CA ALA A 42 2.03 -0.40 -6.57
C ALA A 42 2.57 -1.75 -6.09
N ALA A 43 1.70 -2.68 -5.67
CA ALA A 43 2.11 -4.03 -5.27
C ALA A 43 2.74 -4.81 -6.43
N ARG A 44 2.14 -4.73 -7.64
CA ARG A 44 2.70 -5.36 -8.85
C ARG A 44 4.06 -4.78 -9.23
N LEU A 45 4.16 -3.46 -9.27
CA LEU A 45 5.38 -2.75 -9.67
C LEU A 45 6.55 -3.10 -8.73
N ARG A 46 6.32 -3.11 -7.42
CA ARG A 46 7.37 -3.45 -6.44
C ARG A 46 7.85 -4.90 -6.58
N CYS A 47 6.93 -5.85 -6.78
CA CYS A 47 7.32 -7.24 -7.06
C CYS A 47 8.17 -7.34 -8.34
N GLN A 48 7.79 -6.60 -9.40
CA GLN A 48 8.55 -6.56 -10.66
C GLN A 48 9.94 -5.92 -10.48
N GLN A 49 10.05 -4.85 -9.69
CA GLN A 49 11.32 -4.18 -9.40
C GLN A 49 12.30 -5.09 -8.64
N GLN A 50 11.79 -5.98 -7.78
CA GLN A 50 12.59 -7.02 -7.12
C GLN A 50 12.85 -8.26 -8.01
N GLY A 51 12.36 -8.26 -9.26
CA GLY A 51 12.49 -9.41 -10.15
C GLY A 51 11.63 -10.62 -9.74
N TRP A 52 10.67 -10.45 -8.83
CA TRP A 52 9.81 -11.53 -8.37
C TRP A 52 8.76 -11.89 -9.42
N THR A 53 8.69 -13.18 -9.76
CA THR A 53 7.65 -13.68 -10.66
C THR A 53 6.36 -13.88 -9.89
N ILE A 54 5.31 -13.16 -10.28
CA ILE A 54 3.98 -13.26 -9.66
C ILE A 54 3.27 -14.54 -10.16
N ALA A 55 2.99 -15.47 -9.26
CA ALA A 55 2.19 -16.67 -9.53
C ALA A 55 0.68 -16.40 -9.43
N LYS A 56 0.25 -15.55 -8.48
CA LYS A 56 -1.13 -15.07 -8.34
C LYS A 56 -1.12 -13.57 -8.09
N GLY A 57 -1.86 -12.84 -8.91
CA GLY A 57 -1.93 -11.37 -8.87
C GLY A 57 -2.37 -10.83 -7.51
N PRO A 58 -2.03 -9.56 -7.19
CA PRO A 58 -2.40 -8.96 -5.92
C PRO A 58 -3.92 -8.90 -5.74
N SER A 59 -4.38 -9.24 -4.53
CA SER A 59 -5.77 -9.15 -4.08
C SER A 59 -5.84 -8.19 -2.91
N ILE A 60 -6.77 -7.23 -2.97
CA ILE A 60 -6.93 -6.19 -1.94
C ILE A 60 -8.05 -6.55 -0.96
N TYR A 61 -7.79 -6.35 0.33
CA TYR A 61 -8.72 -6.55 1.43
C TYR A 61 -8.88 -5.22 2.19
N LEU A 62 -9.92 -4.47 1.82
CA LEU A 62 -10.15 -3.10 2.31
C LEU A 62 -10.45 -3.03 3.80
N ASP A 63 -11.20 -4.00 4.30
CA ASP A 63 -11.58 -4.16 5.71
C ASP A 63 -10.37 -4.37 6.63
N ARG A 64 -9.29 -4.98 6.10
CA ARG A 64 -8.07 -5.30 6.85
C ARG A 64 -6.91 -4.35 6.60
N GLY A 65 -7.02 -3.50 5.57
CA GLY A 65 -5.90 -2.70 5.08
C GLY A 65 -4.76 -3.56 4.57
N GLU A 66 -5.08 -4.66 3.87
CA GLU A 66 -4.10 -5.66 3.41
C GLU A 66 -4.15 -5.85 1.89
N VAL A 67 -3.01 -6.17 1.30
CA VAL A 67 -2.89 -6.66 -0.07
C VAL A 67 -2.10 -7.96 -0.05
N SER A 68 -2.65 -9.03 -0.63
CA SER A 68 -1.95 -10.31 -0.74
C SER A 68 -1.50 -10.58 -2.18
N VAL A 69 -0.24 -10.97 -2.36
CA VAL A 69 0.33 -11.42 -3.63
C VAL A 69 0.99 -12.78 -3.43
N THR A 70 0.94 -13.65 -4.44
CA THR A 70 1.69 -14.91 -4.42
C THR A 70 2.78 -14.88 -5.46
N VAL A 71 4.00 -15.19 -5.06
CA VAL A 71 5.19 -15.24 -5.92
C VAL A 71 5.63 -16.69 -6.15
N ALA A 72 6.26 -16.95 -7.28
CA ALA A 72 6.59 -18.30 -7.74
C ALA A 72 7.83 -18.91 -7.05
N ALA A 73 8.70 -18.07 -6.51
CA ALA A 73 9.96 -18.48 -5.89
C ALA A 73 10.04 -18.01 -4.43
N ALA A 74 10.90 -18.65 -3.64
CA ALA A 74 11.23 -18.19 -2.31
C ALA A 74 11.83 -16.77 -2.39
N VAL A 75 11.50 -15.94 -1.41
CA VAL A 75 11.99 -14.56 -1.30
C VAL A 75 12.88 -14.47 -0.08
N ASP A 76 13.92 -13.64 -0.17
CA ASP A 76 14.74 -13.33 0.98
C ASP A 76 13.95 -12.51 2.01
N ALA A 77 14.21 -12.75 3.30
CA ALA A 77 13.48 -12.10 4.39
C ALA A 77 13.79 -10.59 4.48
N GLU A 78 15.00 -10.16 4.16
CA GLU A 78 15.41 -8.76 4.17
C GLU A 78 14.74 -8.01 3.02
N ASP A 79 14.78 -8.57 1.79
CA ASP A 79 14.09 -8.01 0.63
C ASP A 79 12.58 -7.91 0.84
N LEU A 80 12.00 -8.93 1.51
CA LEU A 80 10.59 -8.94 1.87
C LEU A 80 10.24 -7.84 2.86
N ALA A 81 10.99 -7.71 3.95
CA ALA A 81 10.74 -6.67 4.95
C ALA A 81 10.86 -5.27 4.34
N ALA A 82 11.93 -5.01 3.57
CA ALA A 82 12.14 -3.72 2.92
C ALA A 82 11.02 -3.38 1.93
N LEU A 83 10.54 -4.35 1.16
CA LEU A 83 9.44 -4.16 0.23
C LEU A 83 8.11 -3.92 0.97
N GLN A 84 7.85 -4.63 2.07
CA GLN A 84 6.65 -4.44 2.90
C GLN A 84 6.61 -3.05 3.54
N ASP A 85 7.73 -2.59 4.08
CA ASP A 85 7.86 -1.27 4.70
C ASP A 85 7.62 -0.18 3.67
N ALA A 86 8.30 -0.24 2.53
CA ALA A 86 8.16 0.77 1.48
C ALA A 86 6.74 0.77 0.86
N PHE A 87 6.10 -0.39 0.73
CA PHE A 87 4.70 -0.48 0.29
C PHE A 87 3.74 0.14 1.32
N SER A 88 3.96 -0.11 2.61
CA SER A 88 3.13 0.44 3.69
C SER A 88 3.31 1.95 3.84
N GLU A 89 4.53 2.43 3.66
CA GLU A 89 4.84 3.86 3.60
C GLU A 89 4.15 4.52 2.40
N GLU A 90 4.17 3.92 1.22
CA GLU A 90 3.55 4.52 0.04
C GLU A 90 2.02 4.50 0.09
N THR A 91 1.43 3.38 0.50
CA THR A 91 -0.01 3.11 0.29
C THR A 91 -0.84 3.15 1.57
N GLY A 92 -0.20 3.00 2.74
CA GLY A 92 -0.88 2.80 4.02
C GLY A 92 -1.49 1.39 4.20
N PHE A 93 -1.27 0.47 3.26
CA PHE A 93 -1.71 -0.92 3.35
C PHE A 93 -0.53 -1.83 3.71
N ARG A 94 -0.82 -2.97 4.34
CA ARG A 94 0.18 -4.03 4.58
C ARG A 94 0.24 -4.96 3.37
N LEU A 95 1.45 -5.29 2.92
CA LEU A 95 1.63 -6.30 1.88
C LEU A 95 1.89 -7.68 2.50
N LEU A 96 1.14 -8.68 2.08
CA LEU A 96 1.34 -10.08 2.43
C LEU A 96 1.85 -10.83 1.19
N VAL A 97 3.08 -11.34 1.27
CA VAL A 97 3.68 -12.11 0.18
C VAL A 97 3.68 -13.57 0.54
N ASN A 98 2.98 -14.37 -0.25
CA ASN A 98 3.00 -15.82 -0.14
C ASN A 98 4.04 -16.36 -1.13
N SER A 99 5.04 -17.07 -0.63
CA SER A 99 6.08 -17.72 -1.43
C SER A 99 6.17 -19.20 -1.04
N PRO A 100 6.68 -20.08 -1.92
CA PRO A 100 7.02 -21.45 -1.51
C PRO A 100 8.05 -21.41 -0.38
N ALA A 101 7.96 -22.35 0.56
CA ALA A 101 8.95 -22.50 1.62
C ALA A 101 10.33 -22.70 1.00
N ALA A 102 11.33 -21.97 1.49
CA ALA A 102 12.71 -22.20 1.10
C ALA A 102 13.06 -23.67 1.40
N ALA A 103 13.47 -24.42 0.38
CA ALA A 103 13.95 -25.78 0.58
C ALA A 103 15.21 -25.70 1.45
N ALA A 104 15.14 -26.27 2.66
CA ALA A 104 16.23 -26.38 3.61
C ALA A 104 17.27 -27.42 3.19
#